data_AF-A0A7S2WLZ9-F1
#
_entry.id   AF-A0A7S2WLZ9-F1
#
_cell.length_a   1.000
_cell.length_b   1.000
_cell.length_c   1.000
_cell.angle_alpha   90.00
_cell.angle_beta   90.00
_cell.angle_gamma   90.00
#
_symmetry.space_group_name_H-M   'P 1'
#
loop_
_entity.id
_entity.type
_entity.pdbx_description
1 polymer ?
#
loop_
_entity_poly.entity_id
_entity_poly.type
_entity_poly.pdbx_seq_one_letter_code
_entity_poly.pdbx_strand_id
1 'polypeptide(L)'
;SLGVLRRRPSQRWSLKETYVLQQLPLLQLKILQRASQHVHSGGSLLYATCSIISQENEQVVDHFITQQNNNNNLHHWEPWSIPNDDINPQNLRPHCRTLLPHIHDTDGFFMARWKRK
;
A
#
# COMPACT_ATOMS: atom_id res chain seq x y z
N SER A 1 1.77 12.42 -2.62
CA SER A 1 2.88 11.67 -2.01
C SER A 1 3.48 12.44 -0.85
N LEU A 2 3.19 12.03 0.39
CA LEU A 2 3.51 12.77 1.62
C LEU A 2 4.96 12.61 2.10
N GLY A 3 5.70 11.61 1.61
CA GLY A 3 7.15 11.46 1.85
C GLY A 3 7.98 12.60 1.27
N VAL A 4 7.45 13.31 0.26
CA VAL A 4 8.03 14.55 -0.26
C VAL A 4 8.01 15.70 0.76
N LEU A 5 7.20 15.60 1.82
CA LEU A 5 7.09 16.65 2.84
C LEU A 5 8.36 16.85 3.68
N ARG A 6 9.25 15.83 3.78
CA ARG A 6 10.58 16.01 4.39
C ARG A 6 11.47 16.90 3.53
N ARG A 7 11.31 16.87 2.20
CA ARG A 7 12.07 17.68 1.24
C ARG A 7 11.37 18.99 0.85
N ARG A 8 10.07 19.13 1.09
CA ARG A 8 9.25 20.32 0.78
C ARG A 8 8.24 20.62 1.90
N PRO A 9 8.68 21.23 3.02
CA PRO A 9 7.83 21.49 4.18
C PRO A 9 6.63 22.40 3.89
N SER A 10 6.70 23.28 2.89
CA SER A 10 5.59 24.17 2.49
C SER A 10 4.33 23.44 2.00
N GLN A 11 4.47 22.22 1.47
CA GLN A 11 3.31 21.41 1.03
C GLN A 11 2.53 20.80 2.21
N ARG A 12 3.12 20.72 3.42
CA ARG A 12 2.45 20.21 4.63
C ARG A 12 1.22 21.04 4.99
N TRP A 13 1.29 22.35 4.77
CA TRP A 13 0.22 23.29 5.11
C TRP A 13 -0.80 23.51 3.99
N SER A 14 -0.53 23.03 2.77
CA SER A 14 -1.43 23.26 1.63
C SER A 14 -2.49 22.18 1.45
N LEU A 15 -2.31 20.99 2.06
CA LEU A 15 -3.24 19.88 1.94
C LEU A 15 -4.17 19.84 3.15
N LYS A 16 -5.47 19.93 2.90
CA LYS A 16 -6.48 19.75 3.95
C LYS A 16 -6.37 18.34 4.52
N GLU A 17 -6.39 18.22 5.85
CA GLU A 17 -6.35 16.95 6.55
C GLU A 17 -7.44 15.98 6.06
N THR A 18 -8.64 16.49 5.79
CA THR A 18 -9.75 15.72 5.21
C THR A 18 -9.40 15.11 3.85
N TYR A 19 -8.68 15.83 3.01
CA TYR A 19 -8.21 15.31 1.72
C TYR A 19 -7.25 14.14 1.93
N VAL A 20 -6.27 14.32 2.81
CA VAL A 20 -5.21 13.33 3.09
C VAL A 20 -5.77 12.08 3.76
N LEU A 21 -6.64 12.22 4.76
CA LEU A 21 -7.11 11.09 5.56
C LEU A 21 -8.34 10.38 4.98
N GLN A 22 -9.10 11.02 4.09
CA GLN A 22 -10.35 10.45 3.58
C GLN A 22 -10.38 10.31 2.06
N GLN A 23 -9.99 11.35 1.31
CA GLN A 23 -10.12 11.31 -0.15
C GLN A 23 -8.99 10.53 -0.82
N LEU A 24 -7.76 10.72 -0.33
CA LEU A 24 -6.57 10.08 -0.91
C LEU A 24 -6.58 8.54 -0.78
N PRO A 25 -6.95 7.94 0.37
CA PRO A 25 -7.11 6.49 0.49
C PRO A 25 -8.14 5.91 -0.49
N LEU A 26 -9.28 6.59 -0.66
CA LEU A 26 -10.32 6.16 -1.60
C LEU A 26 -9.83 6.21 -3.05
N LEU A 27 -9.06 7.23 -3.41
CA LEU A 27 -8.46 7.33 -4.74
C LEU A 27 -7.44 6.20 -4.98
N GLN A 28 -6.58 5.93 -4.00
CA GLN A 28 -5.58 4.87 -4.10
C GLN A 28 -6.21 3.48 -4.19
N LEU A 29 -7.26 3.21 -3.42
CA LEU A 29 -8.02 1.97 -3.53
C LEU A 29 -8.59 1.80 -4.95
N LYS A 30 -9.17 2.86 -5.53
CA LYS A 30 -9.68 2.83 -6.91
C LYS A 30 -8.57 2.54 -7.93
N ILE A 31 -7.41 3.18 -7.78
CA ILE A 31 -6.25 2.94 -8.64
C ILE A 31 -5.80 1.49 -8.53
N LEU A 32 -5.65 0.98 -7.30
CA LEU A 32 -5.22 -0.39 -7.02
C LEU A 32 -6.19 -1.42 -7.63
N GLN A 33 -7.50 -1.22 -7.46
CA GLN A 33 -8.54 -2.07 -8.06
C GLN A 33 -8.47 -2.07 -9.60
N ARG A 34 -8.27 -0.90 -10.22
CA ARG A 34 -8.15 -0.82 -11.69
C ARG A 34 -6.88 -1.49 -12.17
N ALA A 35 -5.76 -1.30 -11.49
CA ALA A 35 -4.50 -1.95 -11.83
C ALA A 35 -4.61 -3.48 -11.72
N SER A 36 -5.28 -3.99 -10.68
CA SER A 36 -5.44 -5.43 -10.46
C SER A 36 -6.18 -6.14 -11.62
N GLN A 37 -7.12 -5.46 -12.28
CA GLN A 37 -7.85 -6.01 -13.43
C GLN A 37 -6.95 -6.34 -14.63
N HIS A 38 -5.78 -5.70 -14.73
CA HIS A 38 -4.87 -5.81 -15.88
C HIS A 38 -3.68 -6.75 -15.65
N VAL A 39 -3.58 -7.37 -14.47
CA VAL A 39 -2.51 -8.33 -14.17
C VAL A 39 -2.91 -9.70 -14.69
N HIS A 40 -2.08 -10.37 -15.49
CA HIS A 40 -2.38 -11.71 -15.99
C HIS A 40 -2.42 -12.78 -14.87
N SER A 41 -3.09 -13.92 -15.10
CA SER A 41 -3.05 -15.07 -14.16
C SER A 41 -1.61 -15.56 -13.98
N GLY A 42 -1.21 -15.81 -12.73
CA GLY A 42 0.18 -16.07 -12.32
C GLY A 42 1.04 -14.82 -12.11
N GLY A 43 0.59 -13.64 -12.53
CA GLY A 43 1.30 -12.37 -12.38
C GLY A 43 1.27 -11.81 -10.96
N SER A 44 1.99 -10.72 -10.74
CA SER A 44 2.09 -10.06 -9.43
C SER A 44 1.65 -8.60 -9.46
N LEU A 45 1.00 -8.17 -8.38
CA LEU A 45 0.60 -6.78 -8.16
C LEU A 45 1.39 -6.22 -6.97
N LEU A 46 2.05 -5.09 -7.17
CA LEU A 46 2.75 -4.34 -6.13
C LEU A 46 2.06 -2.99 -5.95
N TYR A 47 1.54 -2.75 -4.75
CA TYR A 47 1.07 -1.45 -4.29
C TYR A 47 2.19 -0.79 -3.50
N ALA A 48 2.45 0.50 -3.75
CA ALA A 48 3.45 1.25 -2.99
C ALA A 48 3.07 2.72 -2.84
N THR A 49 3.37 3.28 -1.68
CA THR A 49 3.23 4.71 -1.38
C THR A 49 4.52 5.22 -0.75
N CYS A 50 4.78 6.53 -0.85
CA CYS A 50 5.80 7.15 -0.01
C CYS A 50 5.10 7.83 1.18
N SER A 51 4.50 7.03 2.04
CA SER A 51 3.80 7.49 3.23
C SER A 51 3.84 6.40 4.30
N ILE A 52 3.75 6.81 5.55
CA ILE A 52 3.67 5.92 6.72
C ILE A 52 2.27 5.96 7.36
N ILE A 53 1.31 6.62 6.71
CA ILE A 53 -0.06 6.80 7.23
C ILE A 53 -0.87 5.53 6.97
N SER A 54 -1.42 4.94 8.03
CA SER A 54 -2.10 3.64 7.92
C SER A 54 -3.39 3.68 7.10
N GLN A 55 -4.08 4.82 7.08
CA GLN A 55 -5.26 5.05 6.23
C GLN A 55 -4.90 4.95 4.74
N GLU A 56 -3.70 5.39 4.35
CA GLU A 56 -3.19 5.36 2.98
C GLU A 56 -2.58 3.98 2.62
N ASN A 57 -2.34 3.15 3.63
CA ASN A 57 -1.53 1.94 3.53
C ASN A 57 -2.33 0.69 3.92
N GLU A 58 -2.22 0.23 5.16
CA GLU A 58 -2.82 -1.01 5.64
C GLU A 58 -4.34 -1.03 5.45
N GLN A 59 -5.03 0.10 5.62
CA GLN A 59 -6.47 0.15 5.39
C GLN A 59 -6.83 -0.04 3.91
N VAL A 60 -6.07 0.52 2.98
CA VAL A 60 -6.26 0.30 1.53
C VAL A 60 -6.04 -1.17 1.17
N VAL A 61 -5.00 -1.79 1.74
CA VAL A 61 -4.70 -3.23 1.60
C VAL A 61 -5.86 -4.09 2.11
N ASP A 62 -6.35 -3.81 3.32
CA ASP A 62 -7.43 -4.56 3.96
C ASP A 62 -8.75 -4.43 3.18
N HIS A 63 -9.08 -3.22 2.73
CA HIS A 63 -10.24 -2.98 1.87
C HIS A 63 -10.12 -3.70 0.52
N PHE A 64 -8.96 -3.66 -0.11
CA PHE A 64 -8.72 -4.33 -1.39
C PHE A 64 -8.98 -5.83 -1.28
N ILE A 65 -8.36 -6.51 -0.30
CA ILE A 65 -8.52 -7.96 -0.14
C ILE A 65 -9.94 -8.35 0.22
N THR A 66 -10.59 -7.60 1.13
CA THR A 66 -11.98 -7.85 1.52
C THR A 66 -12.91 -7.79 0.31
N GLN A 67 -12.75 -6.78 -0.55
CA GLN A 67 -13.58 -6.62 -1.74
C GLN A 67 -13.29 -7.66 -2.83
N GLN A 68 -12.03 -8.05 -3.02
CA GLN A 68 -11.70 -9.10 -3.98
C GLN A 68 -12.28 -10.46 -3.57
N ASN A 69 -12.29 -10.76 -2.26
CA ASN A 69 -12.84 -12.02 -1.74
C ASN A 69 -14.38 -12.06 -1.75
N ASN A 70 -15.05 -10.94 -1.52
CA ASN A 70 -16.51 -10.90 -1.43
C ASN A 70 -17.23 -10.90 -2.78
N ASN A 71 -16.58 -10.44 -3.86
CA ASN A 71 -17.26 -10.18 -5.13
C ASN A 71 -17.39 -11.39 -6.07
N ASN A 72 -17.13 -12.63 -5.62
CA ASN A 72 -16.99 -13.80 -6.51
C ASN A 72 -16.10 -13.50 -7.73
N ASN A 73 -15.10 -12.64 -7.56
CA ASN A 73 -14.28 -12.19 -8.67
C ASN A 73 -13.54 -13.39 -9.28
N LEU A 74 -13.46 -13.41 -10.61
CA LEU A 74 -12.67 -14.40 -11.36
C LEU A 74 -11.17 -14.35 -11.03
N HIS A 75 -10.73 -13.29 -10.34
CA HIS A 75 -9.32 -13.03 -10.04
C HIS A 75 -9.08 -13.32 -8.56
N HIS A 76 -8.42 -14.43 -8.28
CA HIS A 76 -8.06 -14.79 -6.92
C HIS A 76 -6.69 -14.20 -6.57
N TRP A 77 -6.64 -13.43 -5.48
CA TRP A 77 -5.44 -12.71 -5.03
C TRP A 77 -4.92 -13.28 -3.73
N GLU A 78 -3.64 -13.66 -3.74
CA GLU A 78 -2.98 -14.21 -2.56
C GLU A 78 -1.88 -13.27 -2.07
N PRO A 79 -1.80 -13.02 -0.76
CA PRO A 79 -0.62 -12.40 -0.15
C PRO A 79 0.67 -13.06 -0.64
N TRP A 80 1.60 -12.26 -1.18
CA TRP A 80 2.86 -12.79 -1.70
C TRP A 80 4.06 -12.10 -1.08
N SER A 81 4.77 -12.83 -0.22
CA SER A 81 5.82 -12.29 0.66
C SER A 81 6.82 -11.41 -0.06
N ILE A 82 7.11 -10.22 0.45
CA ILE A 82 8.17 -9.37 -0.09
C ILE A 82 9.53 -9.94 0.37
N PRO A 83 10.55 -10.07 -0.51
CA PRO A 83 11.87 -10.54 -0.11
C PRO A 83 12.37 -9.76 1.11
N ASN A 84 12.86 -10.49 2.10
CA ASN A 84 13.00 -9.96 3.45
C ASN A 84 14.46 -9.64 3.75
N ASP A 85 14.75 -8.38 4.07
CA ASP A 85 15.97 -7.99 4.82
C ASP A 85 15.63 -7.68 6.28
N ASP A 86 14.35 -7.67 6.64
CA ASP A 86 13.85 -7.26 7.96
C ASP A 86 13.53 -8.51 8.79
N ILE A 87 14.45 -8.85 9.69
CA ILE A 87 14.44 -10.10 10.48
C ILE A 87 13.49 -9.98 11.67
N ASN A 88 12.27 -9.47 11.47
CA ASN A 88 11.26 -9.45 12.51
C ASN A 88 10.38 -10.72 12.42
N PRO A 89 10.62 -11.74 13.28
CA PRO A 89 9.85 -12.97 13.29
C PRO A 89 8.37 -12.78 13.71
N GLN A 90 7.99 -11.59 14.18
CA GLN A 90 6.62 -11.25 14.52
C GLN A 90 5.87 -10.56 13.36
N ASN A 91 6.43 -10.51 12.15
CA ASN A 91 5.74 -9.89 11.02
C ASN A 91 4.50 -10.71 10.60
N LEU A 92 3.34 -10.31 11.13
CA LEU A 92 2.04 -10.90 10.84
C LEU A 92 1.53 -10.61 9.41
N ARG A 93 2.22 -9.74 8.66
CA ARG A 93 1.86 -9.35 7.28
C ARG A 93 3.09 -9.45 6.37
N PRO A 94 3.56 -10.68 6.04
CA PRO A 94 4.79 -10.86 5.24
C PRO A 94 4.69 -10.29 3.82
N HIS A 95 3.48 -10.00 3.37
CA HIS A 95 3.18 -9.38 2.08
C HIS A 95 3.20 -7.84 2.12
N CYS A 96 3.31 -7.22 3.31
CA CYS A 96 3.40 -5.78 3.50
C CYS A 96 4.73 -5.40 4.13
N ARG A 97 5.24 -4.21 3.82
CA ARG A 97 6.45 -3.66 4.43
C ARG A 97 6.36 -2.14 4.52
N THR A 98 6.77 -1.61 5.68
CA THR A 98 6.93 -0.17 5.91
C THR A 98 8.41 0.14 6.10
N LEU A 99 9.00 0.88 5.17
CA LEU A 99 10.35 1.41 5.32
C LEU A 99 10.28 2.69 6.14
N LEU A 100 10.72 2.61 7.39
CA LEU A 100 10.74 3.75 8.31
C LEU A 100 12.00 4.61 8.12
N PRO A 101 11.90 5.96 8.17
CA PRO A 101 13.04 6.85 8.01
C PRO A 101 14.19 6.59 8.98
N HIS A 102 13.87 6.26 10.24
CA HIS A 102 14.85 6.09 11.32
C HIS A 102 15.50 4.71 11.35
N ILE A 103 15.01 3.75 10.55
CA ILE A 103 15.56 2.39 10.46
C ILE A 103 16.30 2.21 9.13
N HIS A 104 15.74 2.74 8.05
CA HIS A 104 16.17 2.40 6.68
C HIS A 104 16.83 3.56 5.93
N ASP A 105 17.02 4.71 6.57
CA ASP A 105 17.52 5.94 5.93
C ASP A 105 16.71 6.33 4.66
N THR A 106 15.38 6.27 4.78
CA THR A 106 14.45 6.63 3.70
C THR A 106 13.54 7.80 4.10
N ASP A 107 12.68 8.24 3.18
CA ASP A 107 11.64 9.25 3.45
C ASP A 107 10.34 8.67 4.03
N GLY A 108 10.27 7.36 4.26
CA GLY A 108 9.04 6.69 4.65
C GLY A 108 8.32 6.12 3.42
N PHE A 109 8.31 4.79 3.31
CA PHE A 109 7.61 4.09 2.24
C PHE A 109 6.77 2.95 2.77
N PHE A 110 5.73 2.61 2.04
CA PHE A 110 4.94 1.42 2.26
C PHE A 110 4.84 0.63 0.96
N MET A 111 4.82 -0.69 1.08
CA MET A 111 4.60 -1.59 -0.03
C MET A 111 3.77 -2.81 0.39
N ALA A 112 2.91 -3.27 -0.51
CA ALA A 112 2.12 -4.50 -0.35
C ALA A 112 2.10 -5.29 -1.66
N ARG A 113 2.28 -6.61 -1.58
CA ARG A 113 2.43 -7.47 -2.76
C ARG A 113 1.48 -8.66 -2.75
N TRP A 114 0.85 -8.91 -3.90
CA TRP A 114 0.00 -10.08 -4.11
C TRP A 114 0.35 -10.79 -5.40
N LYS A 115 0.00 -12.08 -5.45
CA LYS A 115 0.04 -12.90 -6.65
C LYS A 115 -1.38 -13.18 -7.11
N ARG A 116 -1.61 -13.06 -8.41
CA ARG A 116 -2.85 -13.51 -9.04
C ARG A 116 -2.74 -15.01 -9.32
N LYS A 117 -3.69 -15.79 -8.81
CA LYS A 117 -3.90 -17.17 -9.27
C LYS A 117 -4.62 -17.15 -10.62
#